data_AF-A0A090ALV4-F1
#
_entry.id   AF-A0A090ALV4-F1
#
_cell.length_a   1.000
_cell.length_b   1.000
_cell.length_c   1.000
_cell.angle_alpha   90.00
_cell.angle_beta   90.00
_cell.angle_gamma   90.00
#
_symmetry.space_group_name_H-M   'P 1'
#
loop_
_entity.id
_entity.type
_entity.pdbx_description
1 polymer ?
#
loop_
_entity_poly.entity_id
_entity_poly.type
_entity_poly.pdbx_seq_one_letter_code
_entity_poly.pdbx_strand_id
1 'polypeptide(L)'
;MSYYQFVAQETEFWEQINHLIATDTHDPVILSQFKNKARNILTIDVYEGCIALGVIASLEGNVEAIHTHYQQAIENFSRKPELVANYAESLARVGHFSPAAELMLEAYYLSPSTLNYLDKTIQLCGIVGRFYFIGELLRIREKINPQNTHPFASNTKQIIQWMKKTKVTDDQLEKLINLALSLLQQYPIVITPRHVEITLDEDQQKLHYKIHLAEKTETILEITTRLTQQLIAAGLPAIINWKIVPIS
;
A
#
# COMPACT_ATOMS: atom_id res chain seq x y z
N MET A 1 -12.48 -35.63 -6.52
CA MET A 1 -11.50 -35.15 -5.51
C MET A 1 -12.21 -35.15 -4.18
N SER A 2 -11.60 -35.66 -3.10
CA SER A 2 -12.20 -35.56 -1.77
C SER A 2 -12.08 -34.14 -1.24
N TYR A 3 -12.97 -33.74 -0.32
CA TYR A 3 -12.89 -32.44 0.36
C TYR A 3 -11.52 -32.21 1.01
N TYR A 4 -10.97 -33.22 1.68
CA TYR A 4 -9.63 -33.14 2.28
C TYR A 4 -8.50 -32.94 1.25
N GLN A 5 -8.61 -33.55 0.07
CA GLN A 5 -7.64 -33.33 -1.01
C GLN A 5 -7.72 -31.89 -1.52
N PHE A 6 -8.91 -31.32 -1.63
CA PHE A 6 -9.10 -29.93 -2.04
C PHE A 6 -8.49 -28.96 -1.03
N VAL A 7 -8.81 -29.10 0.27
CA VAL A 7 -8.29 -28.23 1.34
C VAL A 7 -6.76 -28.27 1.40
N ALA A 8 -6.14 -29.46 1.25
CA ALA A 8 -4.69 -29.58 1.21
C ALA A 8 -4.06 -28.87 0.01
N GLN A 9 -4.65 -29.01 -1.19
CA GLN A 9 -4.18 -28.33 -2.40
C GLN A 9 -4.35 -26.80 -2.31
N GLU A 10 -5.44 -26.35 -1.71
CA GLU A 10 -5.70 -24.93 -1.46
C GLU A 10 -4.68 -24.33 -0.49
N THR A 11 -4.34 -25.06 0.58
CA THR A 11 -3.34 -24.64 1.55
C THR A 11 -1.97 -24.51 0.89
N GLU A 12 -1.55 -25.52 0.13
CA GLU A 12 -0.30 -25.50 -0.64
C GLU A 12 -0.26 -24.34 -1.66
N PHE A 13 -1.39 -24.07 -2.32
CA PHE A 13 -1.53 -22.96 -3.27
C PHE A 13 -1.29 -21.60 -2.60
N TRP A 14 -1.89 -21.36 -1.43
CA TRP A 14 -1.71 -20.11 -0.69
C TRP A 14 -0.30 -19.96 -0.11
N GLU A 15 0.33 -21.04 0.37
CA GLU A 15 1.73 -21.04 0.79
C GLU A 15 2.66 -20.62 -0.36
N GLN A 16 2.45 -21.17 -1.55
CA GLN A 16 3.21 -20.82 -2.74
C GLN A 16 2.99 -19.37 -3.19
N ILE A 17 1.75 -18.87 -3.14
CA ILE A 17 1.45 -17.46 -3.42
C ILE A 17 2.13 -16.54 -2.41
N ASN A 18 2.07 -16.86 -1.11
CA ASN A 18 2.70 -16.07 -0.07
C ASN A 18 4.23 -16.03 -0.24
N HIS A 19 4.83 -17.14 -0.66
CA HIS A 19 6.24 -17.15 -1.03
C HIS A 19 6.52 -16.22 -2.22
N LEU A 20 5.67 -16.26 -3.26
CA LEU A 20 5.81 -15.40 -4.43
C LEU A 20 5.65 -13.91 -4.08
N ILE A 21 4.68 -13.55 -3.23
CA ILE A 21 4.47 -12.17 -2.73
C ILE A 21 5.73 -11.65 -2.01
N ALA A 22 6.49 -12.51 -1.35
CA ALA A 22 7.71 -12.13 -0.66
C ALA A 22 8.90 -11.87 -1.60
N THR A 23 8.76 -12.19 -2.89
CA THR A 23 9.77 -11.92 -3.92
C THR A 23 9.48 -10.64 -4.71
N ASP A 24 10.51 -10.05 -5.29
CA ASP A 24 10.41 -8.74 -5.97
C ASP A 24 10.17 -8.84 -7.47
N THR A 25 10.46 -10.02 -8.01
CA THR A 25 10.44 -10.30 -9.44
C THR A 25 9.62 -11.56 -9.65
N HIS A 26 8.58 -11.45 -10.47
CA HIS A 26 7.68 -12.56 -10.75
C HIS A 26 7.88 -13.03 -12.19
N ASP A 27 8.18 -14.32 -12.36
CA ASP A 27 8.24 -14.93 -13.69
C ASP A 27 6.83 -14.99 -14.31
N PRO A 28 6.60 -14.43 -15.52
CA PRO A 28 5.29 -14.47 -16.18
C PRO A 28 4.75 -15.89 -16.39
N VAL A 29 5.62 -16.89 -16.59
CA VAL A 29 5.22 -18.29 -16.74
C VAL A 29 4.66 -18.84 -15.43
N ILE A 30 5.33 -18.54 -14.31
CA ILE A 30 4.89 -18.92 -12.97
C ILE A 30 3.54 -18.25 -12.65
N LEU A 31 3.42 -16.95 -12.90
CA LEU A 31 2.15 -16.21 -12.71
C LEU A 31 1.00 -16.80 -13.53
N SER A 32 1.26 -17.17 -14.80
CA SER A 32 0.26 -17.82 -15.66
C SER A 32 -0.21 -19.16 -15.09
N GLN A 33 0.70 -19.97 -14.53
CA GLN A 33 0.35 -21.22 -13.85
C GLN A 33 -0.53 -20.96 -12.62
N PHE A 34 -0.17 -20.01 -11.76
CA PHE A 34 -0.99 -19.64 -10.60
C PHE A 34 -2.36 -19.11 -11.03
N LYS A 35 -2.43 -18.32 -12.10
CA LYS A 35 -3.69 -17.79 -12.64
C LYS A 35 -4.62 -18.92 -13.11
N ASN A 36 -4.08 -19.95 -13.75
CA ASN A 36 -4.85 -21.12 -14.15
C ASN A 36 -5.32 -21.93 -12.94
N LYS A 37 -4.48 -22.11 -11.91
CA LYS A 37 -4.90 -22.73 -10.64
C LYS A 37 -6.02 -21.92 -9.97
N ALA A 38 -5.88 -20.59 -9.88
CA ALA A 38 -6.89 -19.69 -9.31
C ALA A 38 -8.22 -19.75 -10.06
N ARG A 39 -8.19 -19.84 -11.40
CA ARG A 39 -9.40 -20.07 -12.22
C ARG A 39 -10.06 -21.41 -11.93
N ASN A 40 -9.29 -22.47 -11.68
CA ASN A 40 -9.86 -23.75 -11.28
C ASN A 40 -10.51 -23.65 -9.88
N ILE A 41 -9.85 -22.98 -8.93
CA ILE A 41 -10.44 -22.70 -7.60
C ILE A 41 -11.75 -21.93 -7.77
N LEU A 42 -11.80 -20.90 -8.62
CA LEU A 42 -13.01 -20.11 -8.90
C LEU A 42 -14.21 -20.97 -9.34
N THR A 43 -13.99 -22.10 -10.02
CA THR A 43 -15.08 -23.02 -10.42
C THR A 43 -15.65 -23.85 -9.26
N ILE A 44 -14.92 -23.93 -8.15
CA ILE A 44 -15.25 -24.73 -6.96
C ILE A 44 -15.70 -23.81 -5.82
N ASP A 45 -14.91 -22.76 -5.56
CA ASP A 45 -15.14 -21.73 -4.57
C ASP A 45 -14.91 -20.35 -5.22
N VAL A 46 -16.02 -19.64 -5.47
CA VAL A 46 -15.99 -18.34 -6.15
C VAL A 46 -15.28 -17.28 -5.29
N TYR A 47 -15.39 -17.37 -3.96
CA TYR A 47 -14.81 -16.40 -3.04
C TYR A 47 -13.29 -16.48 -3.08
N GLU A 48 -12.74 -17.67 -2.82
CA GLU A 48 -11.29 -17.90 -2.80
C GLU A 48 -10.67 -17.71 -4.19
N GLY A 49 -11.37 -18.15 -5.25
CA GLY A 49 -10.91 -17.94 -6.62
C GLY A 49 -10.79 -16.46 -7.01
N CYS A 50 -11.75 -15.62 -6.60
CA CYS A 50 -11.68 -14.18 -6.84
C CYS A 50 -10.55 -13.50 -6.06
N ILE A 51 -10.37 -13.84 -4.77
CA ILE A 51 -9.26 -13.31 -3.97
C ILE A 51 -7.92 -13.71 -4.61
N ALA A 52 -7.75 -14.98 -4.97
CA ALA A 52 -6.54 -15.49 -5.61
C ALA A 52 -6.22 -14.76 -6.92
N LEU A 53 -7.22 -14.55 -7.78
CA LEU A 53 -7.05 -13.78 -9.02
C LEU A 53 -6.73 -12.30 -8.77
N GLY A 54 -7.33 -11.68 -7.76
CA GLY A 54 -7.02 -10.31 -7.36
C GLY A 54 -5.59 -10.16 -6.83
N VAL A 55 -5.11 -11.11 -6.03
CA VAL A 55 -3.72 -11.17 -5.58
C VAL A 55 -2.76 -11.33 -6.76
N ILE A 56 -3.01 -12.29 -7.65
CA ILE A 56 -2.16 -12.51 -8.83
C ILE A 56 -2.14 -11.28 -9.73
N ALA A 57 -3.29 -10.61 -9.94
CA ALA A 57 -3.36 -9.37 -10.69
C ALA A 57 -2.47 -8.26 -10.07
N SER A 58 -2.34 -8.21 -8.74
CA SER A 58 -1.41 -7.28 -8.08
C SER A 58 0.06 -7.60 -8.34
N LEU A 59 0.41 -8.89 -8.48
CA LEU A 59 1.76 -9.32 -8.85
C LEU A 59 2.07 -9.04 -10.32
N GLU A 60 1.04 -9.02 -11.17
CA GLU A 60 1.09 -8.62 -12.59
C GLU A 60 1.10 -7.09 -12.78
N GLY A 61 0.87 -6.30 -11.73
CA GLY A 61 0.68 -4.84 -11.85
C GLY A 61 -0.63 -4.42 -12.53
N ASN A 62 -1.60 -5.32 -12.66
CA ASN A 62 -2.84 -5.07 -13.39
C ASN A 62 -3.95 -4.55 -12.48
N VAL A 63 -3.98 -3.22 -12.28
CA VAL A 63 -4.92 -2.52 -11.39
C VAL A 63 -6.39 -2.77 -11.75
N GLU A 64 -6.73 -2.80 -13.03
CA GLU A 64 -8.11 -3.05 -13.49
C GLU A 64 -8.58 -4.45 -13.11
N ALA A 65 -7.72 -5.46 -13.27
CA ALA A 65 -8.04 -6.82 -12.87
C ALA A 65 -8.15 -6.97 -11.34
N ILE A 66 -7.33 -6.25 -10.56
CA ILE A 66 -7.48 -6.20 -9.09
C ILE A 66 -8.90 -5.73 -8.74
N HIS A 67 -9.30 -4.57 -9.28
CA HIS A 67 -10.64 -4.02 -9.02
C HIS A 67 -11.75 -5.00 -9.42
N THR A 68 -11.67 -5.55 -10.63
CA THR A 68 -12.66 -6.48 -11.17
C THR A 68 -12.87 -7.69 -10.25
N HIS A 69 -11.78 -8.35 -9.85
CA HIS A 69 -11.87 -9.59 -9.07
C HIS A 69 -12.33 -9.35 -7.62
N TYR A 70 -11.85 -8.28 -6.97
CA TYR A 70 -12.31 -7.95 -5.61
C TYR A 70 -13.75 -7.43 -5.59
N GLN A 71 -14.17 -6.65 -6.58
CA GLN A 71 -15.57 -6.23 -6.70
C GLN A 71 -16.50 -7.43 -6.88
N GLN A 72 -16.14 -8.38 -7.76
CA GLN A 72 -16.88 -9.61 -7.93
C GLN A 72 -17.02 -10.39 -6.60
N ALA A 73 -15.93 -10.52 -5.82
CA ALA A 73 -16.00 -11.18 -4.52
C ALA A 73 -16.93 -10.44 -3.53
N ILE A 74 -16.83 -9.10 -3.46
CA ILE A 74 -17.62 -8.26 -2.56
C ILE A 74 -19.12 -8.36 -2.87
N GLU A 75 -19.47 -8.36 -4.15
CA GLU A 75 -20.86 -8.47 -4.61
C GLU A 75 -21.50 -9.83 -4.26
N ASN A 76 -20.71 -10.92 -4.30
CA ASN A 76 -21.22 -12.27 -4.09
C ASN A 76 -21.22 -12.72 -2.62
N PHE A 77 -20.30 -12.21 -1.78
CA PHE A 77 -20.05 -12.77 -0.44
C PHE A 77 -20.17 -11.79 0.72
N SER A 78 -20.72 -10.59 0.46
CA SER A 78 -20.72 -9.45 1.39
C SER A 78 -19.31 -8.94 1.71
N ARG A 79 -19.23 -7.71 2.23
CA ARG A 79 -17.96 -7.09 2.64
C ARG A 79 -17.42 -7.72 3.93
N LYS A 80 -16.68 -8.82 3.80
CA LYS A 80 -15.93 -9.43 4.91
C LYS A 80 -14.61 -8.67 5.18
N PRO A 81 -14.18 -8.52 6.44
CA PRO A 81 -12.98 -7.75 6.77
C PRO A 81 -11.72 -8.28 6.08
N GLU A 82 -11.54 -9.59 6.00
CA GLU A 82 -10.39 -10.23 5.34
C GLU A 82 -10.36 -10.00 3.82
N LEU A 83 -11.53 -9.97 3.17
CA LEU A 83 -11.65 -9.65 1.75
C LEU A 83 -11.23 -8.19 1.48
N VAL A 84 -11.72 -7.26 2.29
CA VAL A 84 -11.40 -5.83 2.17
C VAL A 84 -9.91 -5.59 2.47
N ALA A 85 -9.34 -6.28 3.46
CA ALA A 85 -7.91 -6.19 3.76
C ALA A 85 -7.04 -6.73 2.62
N ASN A 86 -7.38 -7.89 2.03
CA ASN A 86 -6.66 -8.45 0.89
C ASN A 86 -6.72 -7.52 -0.33
N TYR A 87 -7.85 -6.85 -0.55
CA TYR A 87 -8.00 -5.85 -1.59
C TYR A 87 -7.09 -4.64 -1.34
N ALA A 88 -7.08 -4.11 -0.12
CA ALA A 88 -6.20 -3.02 0.30
C ALA A 88 -4.72 -3.36 0.08
N GLU A 89 -4.28 -4.55 0.50
CA GLU A 89 -2.90 -4.99 0.29
C GLU A 89 -2.55 -5.13 -1.18
N SER A 90 -3.48 -5.65 -1.99
CA SER A 90 -3.28 -5.80 -3.43
C SER A 90 -3.11 -4.45 -4.12
N LEU A 91 -3.88 -3.43 -3.74
CA LEU A 91 -3.69 -2.06 -4.22
C LEU A 91 -2.40 -1.43 -3.71
N ALA A 92 -2.02 -1.69 -2.45
CA ALA A 92 -0.76 -1.19 -1.91
C ALA A 92 0.46 -1.77 -2.64
N ARG A 93 0.41 -3.03 -3.10
CA ARG A 93 1.50 -3.64 -3.90
C ARG A 93 1.73 -2.93 -5.23
N VAL A 94 0.70 -2.31 -5.80
CA VAL A 94 0.76 -1.56 -7.07
C VAL A 94 0.81 -0.04 -6.87
N GLY A 95 1.18 0.43 -5.67
CA GLY A 95 1.41 1.84 -5.38
C GLY A 95 0.15 2.69 -5.19
N HIS A 96 -1.04 2.09 -5.16
CA HIS A 96 -2.31 2.78 -4.89
C HIS A 96 -2.54 2.95 -3.37
N PHE A 97 -1.61 3.62 -2.69
CA PHE A 97 -1.57 3.66 -1.22
C PHE A 97 -2.74 4.40 -0.55
N SER A 98 -3.27 5.46 -1.15
CA SER A 98 -4.39 6.22 -0.56
C SER A 98 -5.69 5.40 -0.55
N PRO A 99 -6.14 4.82 -1.68
CA PRO A 99 -7.25 3.87 -1.68
C PRO A 99 -7.00 2.64 -0.78
N ALA A 100 -5.76 2.13 -0.74
CA ALA A 100 -5.42 1.02 0.14
C ALA A 100 -5.56 1.39 1.62
N ALA A 101 -5.17 2.60 2.03
CA ALA A 101 -5.32 3.05 3.42
C ALA A 101 -6.80 3.12 3.83
N GLU A 102 -7.67 3.59 2.93
CA GLU A 102 -9.11 3.68 3.18
C GLU A 102 -9.75 2.30 3.33
N LEU A 103 -9.44 1.37 2.42
CA LEU A 103 -9.92 -0.02 2.51
C LEU A 103 -9.38 -0.73 3.75
N MET A 104 -8.12 -0.52 4.11
CA MET A 104 -7.55 -1.14 5.33
C MET A 104 -8.21 -0.59 6.60
N LEU A 105 -8.51 0.71 6.64
CA LEU A 105 -9.28 1.31 7.73
C LEU A 105 -10.70 0.74 7.80
N GLU A 106 -11.34 0.54 6.64
CA GLU A 106 -12.64 -0.13 6.57
C GLU A 106 -12.56 -1.56 7.13
N ALA A 107 -11.56 -2.35 6.74
CA ALA A 107 -11.34 -3.69 7.27
C ALA A 107 -11.16 -3.69 8.79
N TYR A 108 -10.46 -2.70 9.36
CA TYR A 108 -10.37 -2.50 10.80
C TYR A 108 -11.75 -2.22 11.43
N TYR A 109 -12.57 -1.35 10.85
CA TYR A 109 -13.91 -1.09 11.39
C TYR A 109 -14.85 -2.30 11.31
N LEU A 110 -14.69 -3.15 10.29
CA LEU A 110 -15.41 -4.41 10.16
C LEU A 110 -14.93 -5.47 11.18
N SER A 111 -13.68 -5.42 11.61
CA SER A 111 -13.13 -6.30 12.65
C SER A 111 -12.17 -5.57 13.61
N PRO A 112 -12.70 -4.77 14.57
CA PRO A 112 -11.86 -3.93 15.44
C PRO A 112 -10.94 -4.69 16.39
N SER A 113 -11.19 -5.98 16.60
CA SER A 113 -10.32 -6.88 17.38
C SER A 113 -9.06 -7.30 16.62
N THR A 114 -9.05 -7.19 15.28
CA THR A 114 -7.90 -7.54 14.44
C THR A 114 -6.92 -6.37 14.38
N LEU A 115 -6.08 -6.25 15.40
CA LEU A 115 -5.17 -5.10 15.57
C LEU A 115 -4.20 -4.90 14.39
N ASN A 116 -3.87 -5.96 13.66
CA ASN A 116 -3.05 -5.89 12.45
C ASN A 116 -3.65 -4.94 11.37
N TYR A 117 -4.97 -4.87 11.23
CA TYR A 117 -5.61 -3.93 10.29
C TYR A 117 -5.40 -2.47 10.71
N LEU A 118 -5.45 -2.19 12.01
CA LEU A 118 -5.15 -0.85 12.54
C LEU A 118 -3.67 -0.49 12.32
N ASP A 119 -2.76 -1.40 12.63
CA ASP A 119 -1.32 -1.19 12.45
C ASP A 119 -0.97 -0.97 10.95
N LYS A 120 -1.59 -1.74 10.05
CA LYS A 120 -1.45 -1.55 8.58
C LYS A 120 -2.06 -0.25 8.08
N THR A 121 -3.21 0.16 8.64
CA THR A 121 -3.81 1.48 8.33
C THR A 121 -2.85 2.60 8.72
N ILE A 122 -2.28 2.55 9.92
CA ILE A 122 -1.28 3.52 10.40
C ILE A 122 -0.09 3.59 9.44
N GLN A 123 0.43 2.43 9.00
CA GLN A 123 1.53 2.35 8.04
C GLN A 123 1.17 3.03 6.70
N LEU A 124 0.03 2.67 6.10
CA LEU A 124 -0.41 3.19 4.81
C LEU A 124 -0.74 4.69 4.88
N CYS A 125 -1.40 5.16 5.95
CA CYS A 125 -1.61 6.58 6.20
C CYS A 125 -0.29 7.35 6.34
N GLY A 126 0.73 6.73 6.92
CA GLY A 126 2.09 7.30 6.98
C GLY A 126 2.64 7.54 5.59
N ILE A 127 2.58 6.52 4.72
CA ILE A 127 3.06 6.57 3.33
C ILE A 127 2.38 7.69 2.52
N VAL A 128 1.10 7.96 2.77
CA VAL A 128 0.35 9.03 2.09
C VAL A 128 0.32 10.37 2.84
N GLY A 129 1.05 10.49 3.94
CA GLY A 129 1.23 11.76 4.65
C GLY A 129 0.07 12.22 5.53
N ARG A 130 -0.87 11.33 5.90
CA ARG A 130 -2.02 11.64 6.77
C ARG A 130 -1.66 11.62 8.27
N PHE A 131 -0.66 12.41 8.68
CA PHE A 131 -0.05 12.28 10.01
C PHE A 131 -0.94 12.74 11.17
N TYR A 132 -1.78 13.77 11.01
CA TYR A 132 -2.73 14.12 12.07
C TYR A 132 -3.70 12.97 12.33
N PHE A 133 -4.21 12.35 11.26
CA PHE A 133 -5.08 11.18 11.36
C PHE A 133 -4.38 9.98 12.02
N ILE A 134 -3.11 9.70 11.67
CA ILE A 134 -2.31 8.67 12.38
C ILE A 134 -2.24 8.97 13.88
N GLY A 135 -2.09 10.23 14.28
CA GLY A 135 -2.08 10.62 15.68
C GLY A 135 -3.36 10.22 16.43
N GLU A 136 -4.51 10.18 15.76
CA GLU A 136 -5.77 9.69 16.32
C GLU A 136 -5.80 8.16 16.39
N LEU A 137 -5.41 7.48 15.31
CA LEU A 137 -5.33 6.02 15.26
C LEU A 137 -4.37 5.45 16.31
N LEU A 138 -3.23 6.10 16.54
CA LEU A 138 -2.26 5.72 17.57
C LEU A 138 -2.86 5.80 18.99
N ARG A 139 -3.71 6.79 19.27
CA ARG A 139 -4.42 6.87 20.57
C ARG A 139 -5.42 5.74 20.74
N ILE A 140 -6.12 5.36 19.66
CA ILE A 140 -7.03 4.20 19.68
C ILE A 140 -6.21 2.94 19.96
N ARG A 141 -5.11 2.75 19.22
CA ARG A 141 -4.21 1.60 19.38
C ARG A 141 -3.67 1.52 20.82
N GLU A 142 -3.16 2.61 21.38
CA GLU A 142 -2.59 2.64 22.73
C GLU A 142 -3.62 2.27 23.81
N LYS A 143 -4.88 2.65 23.64
CA LYS A 143 -5.97 2.21 24.53
C LYS A 143 -6.20 0.69 24.46
N ILE A 144 -6.09 0.09 23.28
CA ILE A 144 -6.28 -1.35 23.07
C ILE A 144 -5.09 -2.15 23.62
N ASN A 145 -3.87 -1.65 23.42
CA ASN A 145 -2.64 -2.31 23.85
C ASN A 145 -1.62 -1.31 24.43
N PRO A 146 -1.78 -0.92 25.71
CA PRO A 146 -0.97 0.14 26.32
C PRO A 146 0.48 -0.28 26.62
N GLN A 147 0.77 -1.58 26.66
CA GLN A 147 2.10 -2.10 27.02
C GLN A 147 3.09 -2.11 25.84
N ASN A 148 2.58 -2.00 24.61
CA ASN A 148 3.41 -2.11 23.42
C ASN A 148 3.32 -0.84 22.58
N THR A 149 4.19 0.14 22.79
CA THR A 149 4.16 1.39 22.00
C THR A 149 4.36 1.08 20.51
N HIS A 150 3.49 1.62 19.65
CA HIS A 150 3.61 1.41 18.20
C HIS A 150 4.88 2.07 17.63
N PRO A 151 5.65 1.42 16.73
CA PRO A 151 6.92 1.94 16.22
C PRO A 151 6.84 3.35 15.59
N PHE A 152 5.69 3.68 15.00
CA PHE A 152 5.47 4.99 14.36
C PHE A 152 5.15 6.13 15.34
N ALA A 153 4.91 5.86 16.63
CA ALA A 153 4.39 6.86 17.55
C ALA A 153 5.35 8.06 17.75
N SER A 154 6.64 7.78 17.95
CA SER A 154 7.65 8.83 18.14
C SER A 154 7.80 9.71 16.89
N ASN A 155 8.00 9.08 15.73
CA ASN A 155 8.21 9.79 14.47
C ASN A 155 6.96 10.61 14.07
N THR A 156 5.76 10.05 14.25
CA THR A 156 4.49 10.76 14.01
C THR A 156 4.38 12.01 14.88
N LYS A 157 4.73 11.93 16.16
CA LYS A 157 4.68 13.08 17.07
C LYS A 157 5.58 14.22 16.59
N GLN A 158 6.80 13.91 16.17
CA GLN A 158 7.74 14.91 15.64
C GLN A 158 7.23 15.53 14.35
N ILE A 159 6.72 14.72 13.41
CA ILE A 159 6.18 15.20 12.13
C ILE A 159 4.95 16.09 12.38
N ILE A 160 4.02 15.72 13.25
CA ILE A 160 2.88 16.57 13.63
C ILE A 160 3.34 17.91 14.21
N GLN A 161 4.38 17.92 15.07
CA GLN A 161 4.92 19.17 15.62
C GLN A 161 5.50 20.07 14.53
N TRP A 162 6.25 19.49 13.59
CA TRP A 162 6.76 20.20 12.43
C TRP A 162 5.62 20.74 11.54
N MET A 163 4.59 19.94 11.26
CA MET A 163 3.40 20.36 10.49
C MET A 163 2.69 21.54 11.15
N LYS A 164 2.54 21.54 12.49
CA LYS A 164 1.97 22.69 13.23
C LYS A 164 2.79 23.96 13.05
N LYS A 165 4.12 23.84 13.16
CA LYS A 165 5.05 24.98 13.02
C LYS A 165 5.02 25.57 11.60
N THR A 166 4.93 24.70 10.60
CA THR A 166 4.97 25.07 9.18
C THR A 166 3.58 25.31 8.56
N LYS A 167 2.51 25.07 9.32
CA LYS A 167 1.10 25.14 8.88
C LYS A 167 0.77 24.21 7.71
N VAL A 168 1.46 23.06 7.63
CA VAL A 168 1.18 22.01 6.66
C VAL A 168 0.00 21.17 7.16
N THR A 169 -0.94 20.87 6.27
CA THR A 169 -2.08 19.97 6.55
C THR A 169 -1.85 18.57 5.96
N ASP A 170 -2.62 17.59 6.45
CA ASP A 170 -2.65 16.24 5.86
C ASP A 170 -3.01 16.31 4.36
N ASP A 171 -4.04 17.09 3.99
CA ASP A 171 -4.47 17.26 2.59
C ASP A 171 -3.35 17.78 1.67
N GLN A 172 -2.52 18.70 2.16
CA GLN A 172 -1.41 19.24 1.38
C GLN A 172 -0.31 18.19 1.17
N LEU A 173 0.03 17.43 2.20
CA LEU A 173 0.99 16.33 2.10
C LEU A 173 0.49 15.22 1.20
N GLU A 174 -0.76 14.80 1.40
CA GLU A 174 -1.38 13.77 0.59
C GLU A 174 -1.45 14.19 -0.88
N LYS A 175 -1.86 15.43 -1.18
CA LYS A 175 -1.88 15.93 -2.55
C LYS A 175 -0.50 15.90 -3.19
N LEU A 176 0.54 16.30 -2.46
CA LEU A 176 1.92 16.25 -2.95
C LEU A 176 2.37 14.82 -3.24
N ILE A 177 2.11 13.91 -2.31
CA ILE A 177 2.51 12.50 -2.41
C ILE A 177 1.75 11.81 -3.54
N ASN A 178 0.43 12.02 -3.65
CA ASN A 178 -0.38 11.45 -4.72
C ASN A 178 0.04 11.98 -6.10
N LEU A 179 0.53 13.21 -6.21
CA LEU A 179 1.10 13.72 -7.46
C LEU A 179 2.38 12.95 -7.84
N ALA A 180 3.26 12.69 -6.88
CA ALA A 180 4.46 11.90 -7.10
C ALA A 180 4.14 10.45 -7.51
N LEU A 181 3.23 9.80 -6.78
CA LEU A 181 2.83 8.41 -7.04
C LEU A 181 2.09 8.28 -8.39
N SER A 182 1.17 9.19 -8.71
CA SER A 182 0.45 9.16 -9.98
C SER A 182 1.37 9.41 -11.19
N LEU A 183 2.40 10.24 -11.04
CA LEU A 183 3.43 10.37 -12.08
C LEU A 183 4.18 9.05 -12.26
N LEU A 184 4.59 8.40 -11.17
CA LEU A 184 5.33 7.14 -11.23
C LEU A 184 4.53 6.00 -11.84
N GLN A 185 3.21 5.99 -11.63
CA GLN A 185 2.28 5.04 -12.27
C GLN A 185 2.18 5.19 -13.79
N GLN A 186 2.67 6.30 -14.37
CA GLN A 186 2.79 6.47 -15.83
C GLN A 186 4.00 5.72 -16.40
N TYR A 187 4.88 5.23 -15.54
CA TYR A 187 6.03 4.41 -15.89
C TYR A 187 5.72 2.96 -15.52
N PRO A 188 6.35 1.97 -16.18
CA PRO A 188 6.20 0.55 -15.84
C PRO A 188 6.99 0.19 -14.56
N ILE A 189 6.82 0.99 -13.51
CA ILE A 189 7.55 0.91 -12.24
C ILE A 189 6.56 0.52 -11.15
N VAL A 190 6.84 -0.58 -10.46
CA VAL A 190 6.03 -1.04 -9.32
C VAL A 190 6.59 -0.41 -8.04
N ILE A 191 5.75 0.35 -7.34
CA ILE A 191 6.11 0.98 -6.06
C ILE A 191 5.35 0.28 -4.95
N THR A 192 6.09 -0.49 -4.16
CA THR A 192 5.60 -1.08 -2.90
C THR A 192 5.95 -0.21 -1.68
N PRO A 193 5.30 -0.42 -0.51
CA PRO A 193 5.54 0.35 0.71
C PRO A 193 7.00 0.49 1.14
N ARG A 194 7.84 -0.52 0.90
CA ARG A 194 9.24 -0.54 1.30
C ARG A 194 10.12 0.48 0.55
N HIS A 195 9.67 0.95 -0.60
CA HIS A 195 10.40 1.93 -1.39
C HIS A 195 10.18 3.35 -0.87
N VAL A 196 9.20 3.56 0.02
CA VAL A 196 8.87 4.87 0.56
C VAL A 196 9.53 5.04 1.92
N GLU A 197 10.33 6.10 2.04
CA GLU A 197 10.95 6.50 3.29
C GLU A 197 10.54 7.94 3.62
N ILE A 198 10.05 8.15 4.85
CA ILE A 198 9.68 9.48 5.34
C ILE A 198 10.51 9.78 6.58
N THR A 199 11.32 10.83 6.50
CA THR A 199 12.20 11.26 7.57
C THR A 199 12.06 12.75 7.81
N LEU A 200 12.14 13.18 9.07
CA LEU A 200 12.21 14.58 9.43
C LEU A 200 13.68 14.92 9.70
N ASP A 201 14.23 15.85 8.93
CA ASP A 201 15.54 16.44 9.23
C ASP A 201 15.32 17.59 10.22
N GLU A 202 15.66 17.35 11.48
CA GLU A 202 15.50 18.32 12.57
C GLU A 202 16.40 19.56 12.38
N ASP A 203 17.59 19.39 11.82
CA ASP A 203 18.55 20.48 11.61
C ASP A 203 18.07 21.43 10.51
N GLN A 204 17.58 20.86 9.41
CA GLN A 204 17.08 21.63 8.26
C GLN A 204 15.62 22.04 8.39
N GLN A 205 14.90 21.50 9.39
CA GLN A 205 13.46 21.68 9.57
C GLN A 205 12.69 21.29 8.29
N LYS A 206 13.08 20.20 7.65
CA LYS A 206 12.49 19.72 6.38
C LYS A 206 11.98 18.30 6.54
N LEU A 207 10.78 18.06 5.99
CA LEU A 207 10.29 16.70 5.79
C LEU A 207 10.87 16.17 4.48
N HIS A 208 11.56 15.03 4.57
CA HIS A 208 12.07 14.28 3.44
C HIS A 208 11.10 13.17 3.09
N TYR A 209 10.62 13.19 1.84
CA TYR A 209 9.87 12.10 1.25
C TYR A 209 10.73 11.48 0.16
N LYS A 210 11.23 10.26 0.39
CA LYS A 210 12.10 9.55 -0.55
C LYS A 210 11.37 8.37 -1.15
N ILE A 211 11.48 8.22 -2.46
CA ILE A 211 11.06 7.01 -3.17
C ILE A 211 12.31 6.38 -3.78
N HIS A 212 12.61 5.17 -3.35
CA HIS A 212 13.77 4.39 -3.79
C HIS A 212 13.42 3.57 -5.03
N LEU A 213 14.10 3.80 -6.16
CA LEU A 213 13.81 3.14 -7.44
C LEU A 213 15.03 2.37 -7.96
N ALA A 214 14.81 1.17 -8.52
CA ALA A 214 15.82 0.38 -9.22
C ALA A 214 15.90 0.76 -10.72
N GLU A 215 15.99 2.06 -10.99
CA GLU A 215 15.95 2.61 -12.36
C GLU A 215 17.29 3.26 -12.74
N LYS A 216 17.51 3.42 -14.05
CA LYS A 216 18.69 4.14 -14.55
C LYS A 216 18.65 5.61 -14.13
N THR A 217 19.83 6.20 -13.95
CA THR A 217 19.96 7.61 -13.54
C THR A 217 19.24 8.57 -14.49
N GLU A 218 19.24 8.29 -15.79
CA GLU A 218 18.53 9.11 -16.79
C GLU A 218 17.02 9.09 -16.56
N THR A 219 16.44 7.90 -16.33
CA THR A 219 15.01 7.74 -16.00
C THR A 219 14.66 8.47 -14.71
N ILE A 220 15.49 8.33 -13.66
CA ILE A 220 15.29 9.02 -12.38
C ILE A 220 15.32 10.54 -12.57
N LEU A 221 16.27 11.07 -13.36
CA LEU A 221 16.38 12.49 -13.65
C LEU A 221 15.17 13.02 -14.43
N GLU A 222 14.68 12.26 -15.43
CA GLU A 222 13.48 12.60 -16.18
C GLU A 222 12.26 12.70 -15.26
N ILE A 223 12.00 11.66 -14.47
CA ILE A 223 10.86 11.62 -13.53
C ILE A 223 10.96 12.80 -12.53
N THR A 224 12.16 13.02 -11.99
CA THR A 224 12.43 14.14 -11.07
C THR A 224 12.10 15.48 -11.74
N THR A 225 12.55 15.69 -12.97
CA THR A 225 12.27 16.93 -13.70
C THR A 225 10.77 17.14 -13.89
N ARG A 226 10.04 16.10 -14.32
CA ARG A 226 8.59 16.15 -14.52
C ARG A 226 7.84 16.40 -13.22
N LEU A 227 8.22 15.72 -12.13
CA LEU A 227 7.60 15.92 -10.81
C LEU A 227 7.80 17.35 -10.32
N THR A 228 9.01 17.90 -10.47
CA THR A 228 9.30 19.30 -10.14
C THR A 228 8.32 20.25 -10.84
N GLN A 229 8.14 20.07 -12.15
CA GLN A 229 7.24 20.89 -12.96
C GLN A 229 5.78 20.78 -12.49
N GLN A 230 5.30 19.56 -12.21
CA GLN A 230 3.93 19.34 -11.73
C GLN A 230 3.70 19.95 -10.34
N LEU A 231 4.67 19.85 -9.43
CA LEU A 231 4.57 20.45 -8.09
C LEU A 231 4.51 21.97 -8.14
N ILE A 232 5.32 22.60 -9.00
CA ILE A 232 5.28 24.04 -9.26
C ILE A 232 3.90 24.43 -9.80
N ALA A 233 3.40 23.71 -10.81
CA ALA A 233 2.09 23.97 -11.41
C ALA A 233 0.94 23.79 -10.41
N ALA A 234 1.05 22.86 -9.46
CA ALA A 234 0.07 22.61 -8.41
C ALA A 234 0.06 23.67 -7.29
N GLY A 235 1.04 24.60 -7.28
CA GLY A 235 1.16 25.65 -6.26
C GLY A 235 1.44 25.11 -4.86
N LEU A 236 2.10 23.95 -4.77
CA LEU A 236 2.33 23.28 -3.49
C LEU A 236 3.51 23.94 -2.72
N PRO A 237 3.46 23.97 -1.37
CA PRO A 237 4.50 24.60 -0.57
C PRO A 237 5.89 23.98 -0.78
N ALA A 238 6.92 24.81 -0.99
CA ALA A 238 8.31 24.38 -1.20
C ALA A 238 9.04 23.85 0.07
N ILE A 239 8.28 23.61 1.15
CA ILE A 239 8.79 23.18 2.48
C ILE A 239 8.95 21.66 2.60
N ILE A 240 8.43 20.89 1.63
CA ILE A 240 8.61 19.45 1.56
C ILE A 240 9.71 19.16 0.55
N ASN A 241 10.79 18.52 1.01
CA ASN A 241 11.89 18.12 0.15
C ASN A 241 11.64 16.69 -0.31
N TRP A 242 11.26 16.53 -1.57
CA TRP A 242 11.06 15.22 -2.17
C TRP A 242 12.31 14.83 -2.96
N LYS A 243 12.66 13.55 -2.92
CA LYS A 243 13.78 13.00 -3.68
C LYS A 243 13.44 11.62 -4.21
N ILE A 244 13.72 11.38 -5.48
CA ILE A 244 13.77 10.02 -6.03
C ILE A 244 15.22 9.58 -5.95
N VAL A 245 15.47 8.45 -5.29
CA VAL A 245 16.82 7.98 -4.97
C VAL A 245 17.04 6.62 -5.65
N PRO A 246 18.18 6.38 -6.30
CA PRO A 246 18.50 5.05 -6.80
C PRO A 246 18.68 4.07 -5.63
N ILE A 247 18.18 2.85 -5.77
CA ILE A 247 18.55 1.76 -4.86
C ILE A 247 20.03 1.42 -5.11
N SER A 248 20.86 1.56 -4.08
CA SER A 248 22.28 1.21 -4.10
C SER A 248 22.54 -0.27 -3.97
#